data_AF-S8DYU1-F1
#
_entry.id   AF-S8DYU1-F1
#
_cell.length_a   1.000
_cell.length_b   1.000
_cell.length_c   1.000
_cell.angle_alpha   90.00
_cell.angle_beta   90.00
_cell.angle_gamma   90.00
#
_symmetry.space_group_name_H-M   'P 1'
#
loop_
_entity.id
_entity.type
_entity.pdbx_description
1 polymer ?
#
loop_
_entity_poly.entity_id
_entity_poly.type
_entity_poly.pdbx_seq_one_letter_code
_entity_poly.pdbx_strand_id
1 'polypeptide(L)'
;VNEINRKNNINLKNCEPIKLVLQTMLSFKDLVRNHESDDDDAKRKPVTPSDSEDFKFFSPLPVSELDAAAVKLQKVYKSYRTRRSLADCAVVAEELWWKALDFVALKRSSVSFFGVEKPETAVSRWARARTRAARVGKGLSKDEKAQKLALQHWLEAIDPRHRYGHNLHLYYDVWFESESVQPFFYWLDIGDGKEVNLDECPRTNLQRQCIKYLGPKERAAYEVIVENGKLVYKCSGSLVDTVEGSKWIFVLSTTKTLYIGQKKKGFFQHSSFLAGGAITAAGRLVAHQGVLEAIWPYSGHYHPTEENFREFIAFLEDNVVDLANVKVCT
;
A
#
# COMPACT_ATOMS: atom_id res chain seq x y z
N VAL A 1 36.40 -23.88 -30.41
CA VAL A 1 36.16 -24.81 -29.28
C VAL A 1 36.98 -24.31 -28.11
N ASN A 2 36.33 -23.70 -27.12
CA ASN A 2 36.88 -23.40 -25.80
C ASN A 2 35.67 -23.10 -24.89
N GLU A 3 35.18 -24.15 -24.23
CA GLU A 3 34.19 -24.10 -23.16
C GLU A 3 34.84 -23.53 -21.90
N ILE A 4 34.29 -22.47 -21.32
CA ILE A 4 34.60 -22.06 -19.96
C ILE A 4 33.44 -22.49 -19.07
N ASN A 5 33.77 -23.51 -18.27
CA ASN A 5 32.89 -24.28 -17.42
C ASN A 5 32.60 -23.52 -16.11
N ARG A 6 31.31 -23.34 -15.79
CA ARG A 6 30.81 -22.81 -14.52
C ARG A 6 31.08 -23.79 -13.38
N LYS A 7 31.80 -23.40 -12.34
CA LYS A 7 31.73 -24.04 -11.00
C LYS A 7 31.96 -23.01 -9.87
N ASN A 8 30.88 -22.40 -9.38
CA ASN A 8 30.83 -21.85 -8.02
C ASN A 8 30.18 -22.91 -7.13
N ASN A 9 30.99 -23.59 -6.32
CA ASN A 9 30.54 -24.62 -5.39
C ASN A 9 30.62 -24.05 -3.97
N ILE A 10 29.50 -23.54 -3.44
CA ILE A 10 29.40 -23.12 -2.04
C ILE A 10 28.95 -24.34 -1.24
N ASN A 11 29.89 -24.90 -0.49
CA ASN A 11 29.73 -26.07 0.34
C ASN A 11 29.13 -25.65 1.70
N LEU A 12 27.79 -25.73 1.85
CA LEU A 12 27.10 -25.56 3.13
C LEU A 12 27.17 -26.89 3.91
N LYS A 13 28.29 -27.13 4.59
CA LYS A 13 28.38 -28.16 5.63
C LYS A 13 28.21 -27.52 7.01
N ASN A 14 27.20 -28.01 7.71
CA ASN A 14 26.99 -27.97 9.17
C ASN A 14 26.71 -26.60 9.81
N CYS A 15 25.44 -26.17 9.77
CA CYS A 15 24.85 -25.39 10.87
C CYS A 15 23.75 -26.24 11.49
N GLU A 16 24.10 -27.02 12.51
CA GLU A 16 23.11 -27.58 13.42
C GLU A 16 22.42 -26.44 14.19
N PRO A 17 21.09 -26.48 14.39
CA PRO A 17 20.41 -25.47 15.17
C PRO A 17 20.91 -25.52 16.62
N ILE A 18 21.43 -24.40 17.13
CA ILE A 18 21.71 -24.22 18.55
C ILE A 18 20.40 -24.46 19.29
N LYS A 19 20.33 -25.60 19.99
CA LYS A 19 19.23 -25.98 20.86
C LYS A 19 19.33 -25.12 22.12
N LEU A 20 18.88 -23.86 22.02
CA LEU A 20 18.65 -23.01 23.18
C LEU A 20 17.48 -23.60 23.96
N VAL A 21 17.80 -24.49 24.90
CA VAL A 21 16.89 -24.93 25.95
C VAL A 21 16.64 -23.72 26.84
N LEU A 22 15.60 -22.96 26.54
CA LEU A 22 15.09 -21.97 27.47
C LEU A 22 14.38 -22.73 28.60
N GLN A 23 15.01 -22.74 29.77
CA GLN A 23 14.44 -23.20 31.02
C GLN A 23 13.04 -22.61 31.19
N THR A 24 12.04 -23.48 31.13
CA THR A 24 10.64 -23.12 31.36
C THR A 24 10.38 -23.29 32.84
N MET A 25 10.79 -22.33 33.68
CA MET A 25 10.41 -22.32 35.10
C MET A 25 10.32 -20.87 35.58
N LEU A 26 9.13 -20.28 35.48
CA LEU A 26 8.69 -19.30 36.45
C LEU A 26 7.29 -19.74 36.87
N SER A 27 7.24 -20.46 37.99
CA SER A 27 6.03 -20.76 38.72
C SER A 27 5.73 -19.57 39.63
N PHE A 28 4.48 -19.13 39.67
CA PHE A 28 4.03 -18.01 40.52
C PHE A 28 4.25 -18.24 42.04
N LYS A 29 4.67 -19.45 42.45
CA LYS A 29 5.04 -19.75 43.85
C LYS A 29 6.36 -19.12 44.28
N ASP A 30 7.26 -18.78 43.36
CA ASP A 30 8.60 -18.29 43.71
C ASP A 30 8.65 -16.79 44.03
N LEU A 31 7.59 -16.03 43.71
CA LEU A 31 7.49 -14.59 44.05
C LEU A 31 6.96 -14.34 45.47
N VAL A 32 6.38 -15.35 46.14
CA VAL A 32 5.72 -15.22 47.45
C VAL A 32 6.60 -15.71 48.61
N ARG A 33 7.82 -16.21 48.34
CA ARG A 33 8.69 -16.83 49.36
C ARG A 33 9.92 -16.03 49.79
N ASN A 34 10.13 -14.83 49.26
CA ASN A 34 11.31 -14.01 49.60
C ASN A 34 11.00 -12.95 50.68
N HIS A 35 10.28 -13.34 51.73
CA HIS A 35 10.18 -12.56 52.97
C HIS A 35 10.20 -13.53 54.15
N GLU A 36 11.38 -14.09 54.47
CA GLU A 36 11.70 -14.66 55.79
C GLU A 36 13.21 -14.95 55.88
N SER A 37 13.86 -14.51 56.98
CA SER A 37 15.28 -14.64 57.41
C SER A 37 16.36 -14.04 56.48
N ASP A 38 17.31 -13.18 56.88
CA ASP A 38 17.89 -12.84 58.19
C ASP A 38 18.37 -11.36 58.18
N ASP A 39 18.21 -10.62 59.29
CA ASP A 39 18.81 -9.30 59.53
C ASP A 39 19.69 -9.38 60.79
N ASP A 40 20.97 -9.00 60.70
CA ASP A 40 21.86 -8.83 61.85
C ASP A 40 22.31 -7.36 61.96
N ASP A 41 21.86 -6.77 63.07
CA ASP A 41 22.41 -5.69 63.89
C ASP A 41 22.24 -4.17 63.58
N ALA A 42 21.63 -3.54 64.60
CA ALA A 42 21.87 -2.23 65.21
C ALA A 42 21.42 -0.88 64.59
N LYS A 43 20.30 -0.41 65.20
CA LYS A 43 20.09 0.91 65.85
C LYS A 43 19.57 2.08 64.99
N ARG A 44 18.25 2.35 65.12
CA ARG A 44 17.65 3.44 65.95
C ARG A 44 16.10 3.37 65.92
N LYS A 45 15.47 3.49 67.09
CA LYS A 45 14.01 3.54 67.38
C LYS A 45 13.56 5.02 67.62
N PRO A 46 12.28 5.33 67.93
CA PRO A 46 10.99 4.99 67.27
C PRO A 46 10.01 6.20 67.22
N VAL A 47 8.99 6.21 66.33
CA VAL A 47 7.62 6.73 66.63
C VAL A 47 6.61 6.02 65.70
N THR A 48 5.49 5.57 66.26
CA THR A 48 4.36 4.82 65.66
C THR A 48 3.11 5.73 65.61
N PRO A 49 1.95 5.33 65.04
CA PRO A 49 1.55 5.23 63.62
C PRO A 49 0.33 6.13 63.26
N SER A 50 0.03 6.29 61.97
CA SER A 50 -1.36 6.37 61.48
C SER A 50 -1.45 6.02 59.99
N ASP A 51 -1.93 4.81 59.73
CA ASP A 51 -2.72 4.32 58.60
C ASP A 51 -2.54 4.95 57.20
N SER A 52 -1.85 4.21 56.33
CA SER A 52 -2.15 4.19 54.90
C SER A 52 -2.29 2.74 54.48
N GLU A 53 -3.52 2.32 54.22
CA GLU A 53 -3.85 0.96 53.76
C GLU A 53 -3.11 0.62 52.46
N ASP A 54 -2.33 -0.45 52.50
CA ASP A 54 -1.80 -1.11 51.31
C ASP A 54 -2.97 -1.66 50.49
N PHE A 55 -3.27 -1.02 49.37
CA PHE A 55 -4.20 -1.55 48.37
C PHE A 55 -3.62 -2.84 47.76
N LYS A 56 -3.88 -3.98 48.41
CA LYS A 56 -3.77 -5.30 47.79
C LYS A 56 -4.79 -5.38 46.65
N PHE A 57 -4.31 -5.35 45.41
CA PHE A 57 -5.10 -5.74 44.26
C PHE A 57 -5.45 -7.23 44.36
N PHE A 58 -6.58 -7.54 45.00
CA PHE A 58 -7.20 -8.85 44.89
C PHE A 58 -7.91 -8.95 43.54
N SER A 59 -7.30 -9.65 42.60
CA SER A 59 -8.02 -10.10 41.41
C SER A 59 -9.03 -11.17 41.82
N PRO A 60 -10.31 -11.09 41.42
CA PRO A 60 -11.35 -12.02 41.86
C PRO A 60 -11.27 -13.42 41.23
N LEU A 61 -10.24 -13.71 40.42
CA LEU A 61 -10.09 -14.98 39.71
C LEU A 61 -9.02 -15.88 40.35
N PRO A 62 -9.27 -17.20 40.49
CA PRO A 62 -8.29 -18.16 41.01
C PRO A 62 -7.01 -18.18 40.15
N VAL A 63 -5.84 -18.43 40.78
CA VAL A 63 -4.51 -18.39 40.12
C VAL A 63 -4.43 -19.25 38.85
N SER A 64 -5.17 -20.37 38.80
CA SER A 64 -5.29 -21.23 37.62
C SER A 64 -5.95 -20.54 36.41
N GLU A 65 -6.88 -19.62 36.64
CA GLU A 65 -7.52 -18.82 35.59
C GLU A 65 -6.62 -17.68 35.12
N LEU A 66 -5.80 -17.11 36.02
CA LEU A 66 -4.75 -16.15 35.65
C LEU A 66 -3.68 -16.80 34.79
N ASP A 67 -3.26 -18.02 35.11
CA ASP A 67 -2.32 -18.81 34.30
C ASP A 67 -2.94 -19.18 32.94
N ALA A 68 -4.22 -19.54 32.91
CA ALA A 68 -4.93 -19.80 31.65
C ALA A 68 -5.04 -18.53 30.78
N ALA A 69 -5.33 -17.38 31.39
CA ALA A 69 -5.38 -16.09 30.69
C ALA A 69 -4.00 -15.68 30.17
N ALA A 70 -2.94 -15.85 30.98
CA ALA A 70 -1.56 -15.59 30.58
C ALA A 70 -1.11 -16.49 29.42
N VAL A 71 -1.41 -17.79 29.48
CA VAL A 71 -1.13 -18.74 28.39
C VAL A 71 -1.91 -18.38 27.12
N LYS A 72 -3.15 -17.92 27.25
CA LYS A 72 -3.96 -17.44 26.10
C LYS A 72 -3.33 -16.19 25.47
N LEU A 73 -2.88 -15.23 26.28
CA LEU A 73 -2.16 -14.03 25.84
C LEU A 73 -0.84 -14.38 25.13
N GLN A 74 -0.05 -15.29 25.71
CA GLN A 74 1.20 -15.77 25.12
C GLN A 74 0.96 -16.51 23.80
N LYS A 75 -0.08 -17.34 23.69
CA LYS A 75 -0.45 -18.03 22.43
C LYS A 75 -0.91 -17.04 21.36
N VAL A 76 -1.71 -16.04 21.74
CA VAL A 76 -2.15 -14.97 20.83
C VAL A 76 -0.95 -14.16 20.35
N TYR A 77 -0.02 -13.79 21.25
CA TYR A 77 1.19 -13.05 20.91
C TYR A 77 2.15 -13.86 20.04
N LYS A 78 2.38 -15.15 20.35
CA LYS A 78 3.19 -16.05 19.51
C LYS A 78 2.58 -16.21 18.13
N SER A 79 1.26 -16.44 18.04
CA SER A 79 0.53 -16.49 16.77
C SER A 79 0.60 -15.15 16.00
N TYR A 80 0.52 -14.02 16.70
CA TYR A 80 0.68 -12.69 16.09
C TYR A 80 2.11 -12.50 15.56
N ARG A 81 3.13 -12.86 16.32
CA ARG A 81 4.55 -12.77 15.90
C ARG A 81 4.85 -13.69 14.72
N THR A 82 4.33 -14.92 14.71
CA THR A 82 4.45 -15.84 13.57
C THR A 82 3.69 -15.31 12.35
N ARG A 83 2.49 -14.76 12.51
CA ARG A 83 1.75 -14.11 11.41
C ARG A 83 2.47 -12.88 10.88
N ARG A 84 3.12 -12.10 11.74
CA ARG A 84 3.89 -10.91 11.36
C ARG A 84 5.20 -11.29 10.66
N SER A 85 5.91 -12.30 11.17
CA SER A 85 7.10 -12.87 10.51
C SER A 85 6.75 -13.53 9.16
N LEU A 86 5.62 -14.24 9.05
CA LEU A 86 5.11 -14.76 7.78
C LEU A 86 4.64 -13.64 6.85
N ALA A 87 4.06 -12.56 7.37
CA ALA A 87 3.72 -11.39 6.59
C ALA A 87 4.98 -10.67 6.09
N ASP A 88 6.04 -10.57 6.89
CA ASP A 88 7.32 -9.96 6.50
C ASP A 88 8.05 -10.82 5.44
N CYS A 89 7.96 -12.16 5.52
CA CYS A 89 8.41 -13.05 4.44
C CYS A 89 7.48 -13.03 3.20
N ALA A 90 6.18 -12.81 3.40
CA ALA A 90 5.21 -12.65 2.32
C ALA A 90 5.38 -11.31 1.59
N VAL A 91 5.83 -10.24 2.26
CA VAL A 91 6.18 -8.96 1.63
C VAL A 91 7.29 -9.15 0.59
N VAL A 92 8.30 -9.98 0.90
CA VAL A 92 9.41 -10.28 -0.04
C VAL A 92 8.94 -11.12 -1.24
N ALA A 93 7.96 -12.01 -1.06
CA ALA A 93 7.36 -12.79 -2.14
C ALA A 93 6.28 -12.00 -2.92
N GLU A 94 5.53 -11.11 -2.27
CA GLU A 94 4.57 -10.19 -2.90
C GLU A 94 5.28 -9.25 -3.89
N GLU A 95 6.51 -8.83 -3.62
CA GLU A 95 7.22 -7.86 -4.47
C GLU A 95 7.55 -8.33 -5.90
N LEU A 96 7.65 -9.63 -6.16
CA LEU A 96 7.90 -10.19 -7.50
C LEU A 96 6.62 -10.70 -8.18
N TRP A 97 5.60 -11.02 -7.39
CA TRP A 97 4.35 -11.57 -7.88
C TRP A 97 3.19 -10.59 -7.85
N TRP A 98 3.34 -9.37 -7.33
CA TRP A 98 2.21 -8.45 -7.12
C TRP A 98 1.39 -8.20 -8.40
N LYS A 99 2.02 -7.98 -9.56
CA LYS A 99 1.28 -7.82 -10.84
C LYS A 99 0.50 -9.07 -11.20
N ALA A 100 1.12 -10.23 -11.07
CA ALA A 100 0.52 -11.51 -11.43
C ALA A 100 -0.57 -11.91 -10.42
N LEU A 101 -0.37 -11.68 -9.12
CA LEU A 101 -1.35 -11.92 -8.06
C LEU A 101 -2.51 -10.93 -8.13
N ASP A 102 -2.25 -9.65 -8.36
CA ASP A 102 -3.29 -8.64 -8.59
C ASP A 102 -4.09 -9.00 -9.84
N PHE A 103 -3.41 -9.31 -10.94
CA PHE A 103 -4.05 -9.75 -12.18
C PHE A 103 -4.87 -11.02 -11.97
N VAL A 104 -4.32 -12.04 -11.32
CA VAL A 104 -5.01 -13.32 -11.05
C VAL A 104 -6.16 -13.13 -10.09
N ALA A 105 -6.03 -12.31 -9.04
CA ALA A 105 -7.12 -11.99 -8.12
C ALA A 105 -8.25 -11.22 -8.82
N LEU A 106 -7.91 -10.23 -9.66
CA LEU A 106 -8.89 -9.48 -10.44
C LEU A 106 -9.54 -10.36 -11.52
N LYS A 107 -8.76 -11.19 -12.22
CA LYS A 107 -9.27 -12.12 -13.25
C LYS A 107 -10.15 -13.19 -12.61
N ARG A 108 -9.74 -13.78 -11.48
CA ARG A 108 -10.55 -14.73 -10.71
C ARG A 108 -11.86 -14.07 -10.28
N SER A 109 -11.81 -12.87 -9.71
CA SER A 109 -13.03 -12.15 -9.29
C SER A 109 -13.92 -11.67 -10.45
N SER A 110 -13.40 -11.57 -11.67
CA SER A 110 -14.16 -11.10 -12.84
C SER A 110 -14.68 -12.24 -13.74
N VAL A 111 -13.97 -13.38 -13.77
CA VAL A 111 -14.24 -14.49 -14.70
C VAL A 111 -14.82 -15.73 -14.02
N SER A 112 -14.65 -15.91 -12.70
CA SER A 112 -15.17 -17.11 -12.00
C SER A 112 -16.70 -17.18 -11.89
N PHE A 113 -17.43 -16.19 -12.41
CA PHE A 113 -18.89 -16.11 -12.34
C PHE A 113 -19.60 -17.14 -13.23
N PHE A 114 -18.97 -17.60 -14.32
CA PHE A 114 -19.63 -18.49 -15.30
C PHE A 114 -18.91 -19.83 -15.54
N GLY A 115 -17.80 -20.09 -14.85
CA GLY A 115 -17.11 -21.39 -14.92
C GLY A 115 -17.80 -22.52 -14.14
N VAL A 116 -18.89 -22.21 -13.43
CA VAL A 116 -19.67 -23.15 -12.60
C VAL A 116 -21.14 -22.80 -12.81
N GLU A 117 -21.99 -23.79 -13.09
CA GLU A 117 -23.45 -23.64 -13.30
C GLU A 117 -24.24 -23.08 -12.10
N LYS A 118 -23.57 -22.56 -11.06
CA LYS A 118 -24.20 -22.05 -9.85
C LYS A 118 -24.05 -20.54 -9.72
N PRO A 119 -25.14 -19.79 -9.45
CA PRO A 119 -25.07 -18.37 -9.21
C PRO A 119 -24.18 -18.04 -8.01
N GLU A 120 -23.46 -16.92 -8.09
CA GLU A 120 -22.55 -16.48 -7.04
C GLU A 120 -23.29 -16.25 -5.72
N THR A 121 -22.76 -16.80 -4.62
CA THR A 121 -23.35 -16.58 -3.30
C THR A 121 -23.25 -15.11 -2.89
N ALA A 122 -24.17 -14.64 -2.03
CA ALA A 122 -24.11 -13.28 -1.49
C ALA A 122 -22.75 -13.00 -0.81
N VAL A 123 -22.17 -14.00 -0.13
CA VAL A 123 -20.85 -13.91 0.51
C VAL A 123 -19.74 -13.63 -0.51
N SER A 124 -19.75 -14.30 -1.66
CA SER A 124 -18.74 -14.08 -2.71
C SER A 124 -18.92 -12.71 -3.37
N ARG A 125 -20.17 -12.28 -3.63
CA ARG A 125 -20.47 -10.92 -4.14
C ARG A 125 -19.92 -9.83 -3.21
N TRP A 126 -20.16 -9.97 -1.91
CA TRP A 126 -19.64 -9.05 -0.89
C TRP A 126 -18.11 -9.12 -0.75
N ALA A 127 -17.51 -10.32 -0.86
CA ALA A 127 -16.05 -10.46 -0.87
C ALA A 127 -15.42 -9.71 -2.06
N ARG A 128 -15.98 -9.89 -3.26
CA ARG A 128 -15.55 -9.21 -4.49
C ARG A 128 -15.71 -7.69 -4.40
N ALA A 129 -16.86 -7.21 -3.90
CA ALA A 129 -17.09 -5.80 -3.68
C ALA A 129 -16.06 -5.19 -2.70
N ARG A 130 -15.77 -5.90 -1.58
CA ARG A 130 -14.73 -5.49 -0.63
C ARG A 130 -13.34 -5.42 -1.25
N THR A 131 -12.94 -6.42 -2.04
CA THR A 131 -11.63 -6.42 -2.72
C THR A 131 -11.50 -5.23 -3.69
N ARG A 132 -12.54 -4.94 -4.47
CA ARG A 132 -12.56 -3.79 -5.40
C ARG A 132 -12.51 -2.45 -4.66
N ALA A 133 -13.32 -2.31 -3.61
CA ALA A 133 -13.33 -1.11 -2.77
C ALA A 133 -11.98 -0.88 -2.07
N ALA A 134 -11.34 -1.93 -1.57
CA ALA A 134 -10.02 -1.85 -0.93
C ALA A 134 -8.93 -1.37 -1.91
N ARG A 135 -9.04 -1.68 -3.20
CA ARG A 135 -8.07 -1.27 -4.23
C ARG A 135 -8.14 0.24 -4.49
N VAL A 136 -9.35 0.76 -4.70
CA VAL A 136 -9.61 2.19 -4.88
C VAL A 136 -9.34 2.99 -3.60
N GLY A 137 -9.56 2.38 -2.44
CA GLY A 137 -9.34 3.00 -1.13
C GLY A 137 -7.93 2.86 -0.56
N LYS A 138 -6.99 2.22 -1.30
CA LYS A 138 -5.66 1.91 -0.78
C LYS A 138 -4.92 3.20 -0.41
N GLY A 139 -4.57 3.36 0.86
CA GLY A 139 -3.82 4.50 1.38
C GLY A 139 -4.63 5.56 2.11
N LEU A 140 -5.97 5.52 2.05
CA LEU A 140 -6.85 6.50 2.72
C LEU A 140 -6.78 6.48 4.24
N SER A 141 -6.55 5.31 4.84
CA SER A 141 -6.47 5.18 6.30
C SER A 141 -5.23 5.86 6.89
N LYS A 142 -4.32 6.36 6.05
CA LYS A 142 -3.05 6.99 6.48
C LYS A 142 -3.13 8.52 6.51
N ASP A 143 -4.11 9.10 5.81
CA ASP A 143 -4.25 10.54 5.65
C ASP A 143 -5.73 10.85 5.38
N GLU A 144 -6.38 11.54 6.32
CA GLU A 144 -7.80 11.89 6.24
C GLU A 144 -8.12 12.83 5.07
N LYS A 145 -7.12 13.57 4.59
CA LYS A 145 -7.21 14.50 3.47
C LYS A 145 -6.81 13.86 2.13
N ALA A 146 -6.51 12.55 2.15
CA ALA A 146 -6.07 11.86 0.95
C ALA A 146 -7.18 11.77 -0.09
N GLN A 147 -6.81 12.06 -1.32
CA GLN A 147 -7.70 12.06 -2.45
C GLN A 147 -7.69 10.69 -3.13
N LYS A 148 -8.89 10.16 -3.38
CA LYS A 148 -9.09 8.92 -4.13
C LYS A 148 -9.03 9.20 -5.63
N LEU A 149 -8.80 8.14 -6.40
CA LEU A 149 -9.04 8.19 -7.83
C LEU A 149 -10.49 8.63 -8.10
N ALA A 150 -10.73 9.43 -9.14
CA ALA A 150 -12.07 9.86 -9.51
C ALA A 150 -12.94 8.67 -9.93
N LEU A 151 -14.24 8.74 -9.67
CA LEU A 151 -15.19 7.65 -9.92
C LEU A 151 -15.11 7.12 -11.36
N GLN A 152 -15.00 8.04 -12.33
CA GLN A 152 -14.85 7.73 -13.77
C GLN A 152 -13.59 6.92 -14.13
N HIS A 153 -12.63 6.79 -13.22
CA HIS A 153 -11.40 6.05 -13.44
C HIS A 153 -11.29 4.81 -12.53
N TRP A 154 -12.30 4.53 -11.70
CA TRP A 154 -12.29 3.33 -10.86
C TRP A 154 -12.26 2.05 -11.71
N LEU A 155 -12.97 2.04 -12.85
CA LEU A 155 -12.95 0.92 -13.79
C LEU A 155 -11.53 0.57 -14.24
N GLU A 156 -10.68 1.56 -14.52
CA GLU A 156 -9.26 1.34 -14.85
C GLU A 156 -8.51 0.65 -13.71
N ALA A 157 -8.75 1.07 -12.47
CA ALA A 157 -8.07 0.54 -11.31
C ALA A 157 -8.46 -0.92 -11.01
N ILE A 158 -9.73 -1.29 -11.25
CA ILE A 158 -10.25 -2.64 -10.99
C ILE A 158 -10.25 -3.57 -12.20
N ASP A 159 -10.00 -3.04 -13.41
CA ASP A 159 -9.81 -3.85 -14.61
C ASP A 159 -8.49 -4.61 -14.51
N PRO A 160 -8.46 -5.96 -14.59
CA PRO A 160 -7.22 -6.72 -14.61
C PRO A 160 -6.23 -6.24 -15.69
N ARG A 161 -6.74 -5.74 -16.82
CA ARG A 161 -5.92 -5.27 -17.95
C ARG A 161 -5.50 -3.82 -17.82
N HIS A 162 -6.06 -3.08 -16.85
CA HIS A 162 -5.89 -1.64 -16.67
C HIS A 162 -6.15 -0.84 -17.96
N ARG A 163 -7.17 -1.22 -18.75
CA ARG A 163 -7.56 -0.44 -19.93
C ARG A 163 -7.90 0.98 -19.52
N TYR A 164 -7.62 1.91 -20.42
CA TYR A 164 -7.74 3.33 -20.15
C TYR A 164 -9.17 3.69 -19.70
N GLY A 165 -9.30 4.29 -18.51
CA GLY A 165 -10.59 4.43 -17.84
C GLY A 165 -11.65 5.20 -18.65
N HIS A 166 -11.22 6.23 -19.40
CA HIS A 166 -12.13 7.00 -20.26
C HIS A 166 -12.75 6.12 -21.36
N ASN A 167 -11.93 5.28 -22.01
CA ASN A 167 -12.42 4.35 -23.04
C ASN A 167 -13.30 3.26 -22.42
N LEU A 168 -12.95 2.75 -21.24
CA LEU A 168 -13.76 1.75 -20.53
C LEU A 168 -15.16 2.28 -20.19
N HIS A 169 -15.27 3.57 -19.85
CA HIS A 169 -16.55 4.16 -19.48
C HIS A 169 -17.56 4.18 -20.63
N LEU A 170 -17.12 4.45 -21.87
CA LEU A 170 -17.99 4.41 -23.04
C LEU A 170 -18.67 3.03 -23.21
N TYR A 171 -17.92 1.96 -22.93
CA TYR A 171 -18.47 0.60 -22.94
C TYR A 171 -19.30 0.28 -21.71
N TYR A 172 -18.99 0.89 -20.57
CA TYR A 172 -19.76 0.75 -19.34
C TYR A 172 -21.17 1.34 -19.50
N ASP A 173 -21.29 2.46 -20.18
CA ASP A 173 -22.58 3.11 -20.43
C ASP A 173 -23.49 2.19 -21.27
N VAL A 174 -22.95 1.59 -22.34
CA VAL A 174 -23.68 0.59 -23.13
C VAL A 174 -24.05 -0.65 -22.31
N TRP A 175 -23.14 -1.16 -21.49
CA TRP A 175 -23.43 -2.28 -20.59
C TRP A 175 -24.57 -1.94 -19.62
N PHE A 176 -24.52 -0.75 -19.02
CA PHE A 176 -25.51 -0.27 -18.07
C PHE A 176 -26.91 -0.16 -18.68
N GLU A 177 -26.99 0.20 -19.97
CA GLU A 177 -28.23 0.26 -20.74
C GLU A 177 -28.69 -1.11 -21.29
N SER A 178 -27.80 -2.09 -21.43
CA SER A 178 -28.05 -3.37 -22.15
C SER A 178 -28.98 -4.38 -21.46
N GLU A 179 -29.61 -4.02 -20.34
CA GLU A 179 -30.39 -4.92 -19.44
C GLU A 179 -29.64 -6.21 -19.00
N SER A 180 -28.34 -6.33 -19.32
CA SER A 180 -27.57 -7.55 -19.08
C SER A 180 -27.33 -7.75 -17.59
N VAL A 181 -27.61 -8.97 -17.12
CA VAL A 181 -27.31 -9.40 -15.73
C VAL A 181 -25.84 -9.80 -15.55
N GLN A 182 -25.05 -9.81 -16.64
CA GLN A 182 -23.65 -10.20 -16.62
C GLN A 182 -22.79 -9.10 -15.97
N PRO A 183 -21.80 -9.41 -15.12
CA PRO A 183 -20.88 -8.40 -14.62
C PRO A 183 -20.11 -7.71 -15.75
N PHE A 184 -19.94 -6.38 -15.68
CA PHE A 184 -19.35 -5.56 -16.74
C PHE A 184 -18.13 -6.18 -17.45
N PHE A 185 -17.05 -6.55 -16.76
CA PHE A 185 -15.86 -7.11 -17.42
C PHE A 185 -16.10 -8.47 -18.07
N TYR A 186 -17.02 -9.27 -17.53
CA TYR A 186 -17.41 -10.52 -18.17
C TYR A 186 -18.20 -10.23 -19.44
N TRP A 187 -19.24 -9.41 -19.34
CA TRP A 187 -20.04 -8.94 -20.47
C TRP A 187 -19.14 -8.41 -21.58
N LEU A 188 -18.16 -7.59 -21.19
CA LEU A 188 -17.24 -6.95 -22.09
C LEU A 188 -16.32 -7.96 -22.78
N ASP A 189 -15.67 -8.88 -22.06
CA ASP A 189 -14.57 -9.69 -22.63
C ASP A 189 -15.00 -11.08 -23.13
N ILE A 190 -16.11 -11.63 -22.64
CA ILE A 190 -16.51 -13.03 -22.86
C ILE A 190 -17.98 -13.16 -23.23
N GLY A 191 -18.84 -12.38 -22.57
CA GLY A 191 -20.28 -12.47 -22.63
C GLY A 191 -20.89 -11.70 -23.80
N ASP A 192 -22.06 -11.13 -23.56
CA ASP A 192 -22.93 -10.61 -24.64
C ASP A 192 -22.32 -9.39 -25.33
N GLY A 193 -21.54 -8.59 -24.60
CA GLY A 193 -20.85 -7.40 -25.08
C GLY A 193 -19.54 -7.66 -25.82
N LYS A 194 -19.13 -8.92 -26.02
CA LYS A 194 -17.81 -9.25 -26.60
C LYS A 194 -17.63 -8.70 -28.02
N GLU A 195 -18.71 -8.66 -28.80
CA GLU A 195 -18.73 -8.16 -30.19
C GLU A 195 -19.12 -6.68 -30.28
N VAL A 196 -19.45 -6.03 -29.16
CA VAL A 196 -19.77 -4.60 -29.15
C VAL A 196 -18.54 -3.80 -29.56
N ASN A 197 -18.72 -2.94 -30.56
CA ASN A 197 -17.68 -2.08 -31.10
C ASN A 197 -18.27 -0.67 -31.27
N LEU A 198 -17.71 0.31 -30.57
CA LEU A 198 -18.20 1.69 -30.58
C LEU A 198 -17.44 2.51 -31.62
N ASP A 199 -18.14 3.39 -32.34
CA ASP A 199 -17.50 4.25 -33.34
C ASP A 199 -16.55 5.27 -32.68
N GLU A 200 -16.93 5.83 -31.54
CA GLU A 200 -16.10 6.76 -30.76
C GLU A 200 -14.85 6.10 -30.17
N CYS A 201 -14.96 4.83 -29.79
CA CYS A 201 -13.87 4.04 -29.26
C CYS A 201 -13.91 2.62 -29.81
N PRO A 202 -13.28 2.38 -30.98
CA PRO A 202 -13.17 1.04 -31.52
C PRO A 202 -12.51 0.09 -30.54
N ARG A 203 -12.92 -1.18 -30.58
CA ARG A 203 -12.47 -2.24 -29.70
C ARG A 203 -10.94 -2.38 -29.68
N THR A 204 -10.32 -2.18 -30.83
CA THR A 204 -8.85 -2.17 -30.99
C THR A 204 -8.19 -1.06 -30.19
N ASN A 205 -8.80 0.12 -30.10
CA ASN A 205 -8.32 1.23 -29.27
C ASN A 205 -8.47 0.93 -27.79
N LEU A 206 -9.63 0.40 -27.38
CA LEU A 206 -9.88 -0.02 -26.00
C LEU A 206 -8.83 -1.03 -25.53
N GLN A 207 -8.54 -2.05 -26.35
CA GLN A 207 -7.60 -3.12 -26.00
C GLN A 207 -6.13 -2.68 -26.03
N ARG A 208 -5.79 -1.70 -26.88
CA ARG A 208 -4.41 -1.19 -27.03
C ARG A 208 -4.03 -0.21 -25.93
N GLN A 209 -4.95 0.65 -25.50
CA GLN A 209 -4.66 1.67 -24.50
C GLN A 209 -4.85 1.11 -23.09
N CYS A 210 -3.75 0.62 -22.52
CA CYS A 210 -3.70 0.14 -21.14
C CYS A 210 -2.70 0.97 -20.33
N ILE A 211 -3.14 1.43 -19.15
CA ILE A 211 -2.33 2.21 -18.23
C ILE A 211 -1.36 1.30 -17.49
N LYS A 212 -0.08 1.64 -17.56
CA LYS A 212 0.98 0.97 -16.82
C LYS A 212 0.87 1.33 -15.34
N TYR A 213 0.46 0.39 -14.52
CA TYR A 213 0.53 0.51 -13.07
C TYR A 213 1.90 0.03 -12.58
N LEU A 214 2.57 0.88 -11.80
CA LEU A 214 3.92 0.64 -11.32
C LEU A 214 3.91 -0.13 -10.00
N GLY A 215 4.78 -1.12 -9.95
CA GLY A 215 5.08 -1.85 -8.73
C GLY A 215 6.07 -1.13 -7.85
N PRO A 216 6.24 -1.56 -6.59
CA PRO A 216 7.20 -0.94 -5.68
C PRO A 216 8.59 -0.77 -6.31
N LYS A 217 9.12 -1.81 -6.96
CA LYS A 217 10.43 -1.78 -7.64
C LYS A 217 10.48 -0.86 -8.85
N GLU A 218 9.46 -0.90 -9.71
CA GLU A 218 9.41 -0.04 -10.90
C GLU A 218 9.19 1.43 -10.53
N ARG A 219 8.46 1.67 -9.43
CA ARG A 219 8.12 2.99 -8.93
C ARG A 219 9.32 3.71 -8.32
N ALA A 220 10.27 2.97 -7.73
CA ALA A 220 11.50 3.52 -7.18
C ALA A 220 12.25 4.40 -8.20
N ALA A 221 12.24 4.02 -9.49
CA ALA A 221 12.87 4.79 -10.56
C ALA A 221 12.26 6.19 -10.78
N TYR A 222 11.06 6.45 -10.25
CA TYR A 222 10.36 7.73 -10.36
C TYR A 222 10.34 8.50 -9.03
N GLU A 223 10.90 7.93 -7.95
CA GLU A 223 10.94 8.58 -6.65
C GLU A 223 11.90 9.76 -6.70
N VAL A 224 11.42 10.92 -6.25
CA VAL A 224 12.16 12.17 -6.21
C VAL A 224 12.29 12.62 -4.76
N ILE A 225 13.49 13.05 -4.40
CA ILE A 225 13.82 13.69 -3.14
C ILE A 225 14.27 15.11 -3.41
N VAL A 226 14.30 15.93 -2.37
CA VAL A 226 14.86 17.28 -2.45
C VAL A 226 16.26 17.25 -1.82
N GLU A 227 17.27 17.65 -2.59
CA GLU A 227 18.64 17.83 -2.10
C GLU A 227 19.09 19.25 -2.41
N ASN A 228 19.47 20.00 -1.37
CA ASN A 228 19.90 21.40 -1.49
C ASN A 228 18.88 22.28 -2.27
N GLY A 229 17.59 22.10 -1.97
CA GLY A 229 16.49 22.83 -2.62
C GLY A 229 16.19 22.40 -4.06
N LYS A 230 16.85 21.35 -4.58
CA LYS A 230 16.65 20.83 -5.94
C LYS A 230 15.98 19.46 -5.94
N LEU A 231 15.15 19.22 -6.94
CA LEU A 231 14.50 17.93 -7.20
C LEU A 231 15.49 16.95 -7.83
N VAL A 232 15.71 15.80 -7.17
CA VAL A 232 16.66 14.76 -7.58
C VAL A 232 15.98 13.39 -7.59
N TYR A 233 16.16 12.61 -8.65
CA TYR A 233 15.70 11.22 -8.67
C TYR A 233 16.54 10.38 -7.71
N LYS A 234 15.89 9.81 -6.68
CA LYS A 234 16.56 9.09 -5.58
C LYS A 234 17.40 7.92 -6.07
N CYS A 235 16.92 7.17 -7.07
CA CYS A 235 17.63 6.00 -7.56
C CYS A 235 18.86 6.34 -8.42
N SER A 236 18.80 7.40 -9.23
CA SER A 236 19.88 7.72 -10.18
C SER A 236 20.79 8.87 -9.71
N GLY A 237 20.36 9.65 -8.72
CA GLY A 237 21.02 10.90 -8.33
C GLY A 237 20.93 12.00 -9.40
N SER A 238 20.16 11.78 -10.47
CA SER A 238 20.05 12.75 -11.57
C SER A 238 19.05 13.84 -11.19
N LEU A 239 19.39 15.08 -11.54
CA LEU A 239 18.48 16.21 -11.40
C LEU A 239 17.22 15.98 -12.24
N VAL A 240 16.07 16.38 -11.71
CA VAL A 240 14.83 16.38 -12.49
C VAL A 240 14.95 17.44 -13.58
N ASP A 241 14.81 17.01 -14.83
CA ASP A 241 14.87 17.88 -15.99
C ASP A 241 13.70 17.55 -16.93
N THR A 242 12.80 18.52 -17.12
CA THR A 242 11.57 18.34 -17.88
C THR A 242 11.77 18.76 -19.33
N VAL A 243 11.47 17.83 -20.25
CA VAL A 243 11.54 18.13 -21.68
C VAL A 243 10.37 19.02 -22.12
N GLU A 244 10.68 20.12 -22.79
CA GLU A 244 9.69 21.01 -23.42
C GLU A 244 8.76 20.27 -24.40
N GLY A 245 7.54 20.80 -24.59
CA GLY A 245 6.52 20.16 -25.42
C GLY A 245 5.92 18.88 -24.84
N SER A 246 6.45 18.37 -23.72
CA SER A 246 5.93 17.20 -23.01
C SER A 246 5.12 17.59 -21.77
N LYS A 247 4.18 16.73 -21.38
CA LYS A 247 3.44 16.90 -20.13
C LYS A 247 4.12 16.10 -19.01
N TRP A 248 4.71 16.78 -18.04
CA TRP A 248 5.24 16.16 -16.83
C TRP A 248 4.22 16.23 -15.70
N ILE A 249 4.16 15.15 -14.92
CA ILE A 249 3.19 14.96 -13.84
C ILE A 249 3.90 14.55 -12.57
N PHE A 250 3.31 14.92 -11.44
CA PHE A 250 3.75 14.49 -10.13
C PHE A 250 2.61 13.89 -9.31
N VAL A 251 2.96 13.02 -8.37
CA VAL A 251 2.10 12.51 -7.31
C VAL A 251 2.88 12.54 -6.00
N LEU A 252 2.30 13.15 -4.97
CA LEU A 252 2.72 13.04 -3.58
C LEU A 252 1.86 11.96 -2.90
N SER A 253 2.48 10.89 -2.42
CA SER A 253 1.77 9.81 -1.72
C SER A 253 1.29 10.24 -0.33
N THR A 254 0.40 9.43 0.27
CA THR A 254 -0.05 9.60 1.67
C THR A 254 1.05 9.36 2.71
N THR A 255 2.24 8.96 2.27
CA THR A 255 3.45 8.86 3.10
C THR A 255 4.46 9.95 2.76
N LYS A 256 4.00 11.04 2.10
CA LYS A 256 4.82 12.17 1.65
C LYS A 256 6.02 11.76 0.77
N THR A 257 5.86 10.71 -0.03
CA THR A 257 6.84 10.31 -1.04
C THR A 257 6.47 10.93 -2.38
N LEU A 258 7.38 11.71 -2.97
CA LEU A 258 7.15 12.40 -4.24
C LEU A 258 7.58 11.52 -5.41
N TYR A 259 6.73 11.42 -6.42
CA TYR A 259 7.03 10.76 -7.69
C TYR A 259 6.80 11.71 -8.84
N ILE A 260 7.75 11.75 -9.79
CA ILE A 260 7.69 12.62 -10.97
C ILE A 260 7.95 11.78 -12.22
N GLY A 261 7.26 12.09 -13.31
CA GLY A 261 7.49 11.43 -14.59
C GLY A 261 6.75 12.07 -15.76
N GLN A 262 7.18 11.72 -16.96
CA GLN A 262 6.54 12.17 -18.20
C GLN A 262 5.23 11.41 -18.44
N LYS A 263 4.14 12.14 -18.60
CA LYS A 263 2.82 11.59 -18.97
C LYS A 263 2.84 11.10 -20.41
N LYS A 264 2.29 9.91 -20.65
CA LYS A 264 2.03 9.34 -21.98
C LYS A 264 0.56 8.96 -22.09
N LYS A 265 -0.21 9.69 -22.89
CA LYS A 265 -1.68 9.49 -22.99
C LYS A 265 -2.00 8.03 -23.33
N GLY A 266 -2.92 7.43 -22.56
CA GLY A 266 -3.32 6.03 -22.76
C GLY A 266 -2.30 4.98 -22.31
N PHE A 267 -1.19 5.38 -21.69
CA PHE A 267 -0.15 4.46 -21.19
C PHE A 267 0.41 4.82 -19.81
N PHE A 268 0.67 6.08 -19.51
CA PHE A 268 1.26 6.52 -18.24
C PHE A 268 0.66 7.85 -17.78
N GLN A 269 0.08 7.85 -16.57
CA GLN A 269 -0.63 9.00 -15.98
C GLN A 269 -0.54 8.97 -14.46
N HIS A 270 -1.19 9.90 -13.75
CA HIS A 270 -1.07 10.00 -12.28
C HIS A 270 -1.34 8.69 -11.56
N SER A 271 -2.38 7.95 -11.96
CA SER A 271 -2.74 6.65 -11.36
C SER A 271 -1.65 5.59 -11.51
N SER A 272 -0.75 5.73 -12.49
CA SER A 272 0.36 4.82 -12.74
C SER A 272 1.31 4.71 -11.55
N PHE A 273 1.62 5.84 -10.89
CA PHE A 273 2.59 5.85 -9.80
C PHE A 273 2.15 4.94 -8.67
N LEU A 274 0.94 5.15 -8.12
CA LEU A 274 0.47 4.40 -6.94
C LEU A 274 -0.45 3.23 -7.27
N ALA A 275 -0.52 2.82 -8.55
CA ALA A 275 -1.41 1.77 -9.04
C ALA A 275 -2.88 2.01 -8.65
N GLY A 276 -3.35 3.25 -8.81
CA GLY A 276 -4.69 3.69 -8.45
C GLY A 276 -4.90 3.97 -6.95
N GLY A 277 -3.87 3.87 -6.12
CA GLY A 277 -3.92 4.22 -4.70
C GLY A 277 -4.15 5.72 -4.45
N ALA A 278 -4.56 6.05 -3.23
CA ALA A 278 -4.83 7.41 -2.78
C ALA A 278 -3.55 8.28 -2.71
N ILE A 279 -3.73 9.57 -2.90
CA ILE A 279 -2.66 10.57 -2.98
C ILE A 279 -2.93 11.73 -2.02
N THR A 280 -1.87 12.37 -1.51
CA THR A 280 -2.01 13.63 -0.77
C THR A 280 -2.12 14.80 -1.75
N ALA A 281 -1.34 14.78 -2.84
CA ALA A 281 -1.41 15.78 -3.89
C ALA A 281 -1.00 15.20 -5.25
N ALA A 282 -1.46 15.83 -6.33
CA ALA A 282 -1.10 15.45 -7.69
C ALA A 282 -1.19 16.67 -8.59
N GLY A 283 -0.40 16.69 -9.65
CA GLY A 283 -0.42 17.84 -10.54
C GLY A 283 0.53 17.69 -11.73
N ARG A 284 0.82 18.83 -12.34
CA ARG A 284 1.88 18.97 -13.34
C ARG A 284 2.94 19.92 -12.82
N LEU A 285 4.15 19.76 -13.35
CA LEU A 285 5.24 20.66 -13.06
C LEU A 285 6.17 20.83 -14.26
N VAL A 286 6.99 21.87 -14.20
CA VAL A 286 8.16 22.11 -15.04
C VAL A 286 9.34 22.34 -14.11
N ALA A 287 10.45 21.68 -14.40
CA ALA A 287 11.68 21.82 -13.65
C ALA A 287 12.88 21.63 -14.57
N HIS A 288 13.90 22.48 -14.43
CA HIS A 288 15.15 22.38 -15.19
C HIS A 288 16.31 22.33 -14.23
N GLN A 289 17.23 21.38 -14.44
CA GLN A 289 18.39 21.17 -13.56
C GLN A 289 17.99 21.06 -12.07
N GLY A 290 16.86 20.39 -11.82
CA GLY A 290 16.29 20.17 -10.49
C GLY A 290 15.59 21.40 -9.88
N VAL A 291 15.65 22.57 -10.50
CA VAL A 291 14.97 23.77 -10.02
C VAL A 291 13.53 23.75 -10.50
N LEU A 292 12.59 23.86 -9.57
CA LEU A 292 11.16 23.94 -9.89
C LEU A 292 10.86 25.32 -10.49
N GLU A 293 10.13 25.38 -11.60
CA GLU A 293 9.82 26.64 -12.28
C GLU A 293 8.33 26.93 -12.37
N ALA A 294 7.51 25.89 -12.55
CA ALA A 294 6.06 26.06 -12.64
C ALA A 294 5.33 24.82 -12.14
N ILE A 295 4.15 25.04 -11.57
CA ILE A 295 3.28 23.99 -11.04
C ILE A 295 1.81 24.26 -11.40
N TRP A 296 1.09 23.17 -11.70
CA TRP A 296 -0.36 23.17 -11.88
C TRP A 296 -0.96 22.15 -10.92
N PRO A 297 -1.80 22.56 -9.96
CA PRO A 297 -2.41 21.66 -8.98
C PRO A 297 -3.62 20.92 -9.54
N TYR A 298 -3.47 20.34 -10.74
CA TYR A 298 -4.56 19.70 -11.44
C TYR A 298 -4.19 18.30 -11.89
N SER A 299 -5.07 17.36 -11.56
CA SER A 299 -5.09 16.01 -12.12
C SER A 299 -6.51 15.67 -12.52
N GLY A 300 -6.74 15.39 -13.80
CA GLY A 300 -8.02 14.84 -14.27
C GLY A 300 -8.32 13.43 -13.72
N HIS A 301 -7.34 12.78 -13.05
CA HIS A 301 -7.56 11.45 -12.47
C HIS A 301 -7.91 11.48 -10.99
N TYR A 302 -7.39 12.43 -10.23
CA TYR A 302 -7.60 12.51 -8.78
C TYR A 302 -8.44 13.72 -8.37
N HIS A 303 -8.53 14.77 -9.21
CA HIS A 303 -9.20 16.03 -8.87
C HIS A 303 -8.78 16.55 -7.48
N PRO A 304 -7.48 16.80 -7.27
CA PRO A 304 -6.98 17.32 -5.99
C PRO A 304 -7.66 18.66 -5.66
N THR A 305 -7.95 18.86 -4.39
CA THR A 305 -8.54 20.09 -3.86
C THR A 305 -7.48 21.17 -3.64
N GLU A 306 -7.92 22.39 -3.33
CA GLU A 306 -7.01 23.46 -2.92
C GLU A 306 -6.23 23.10 -1.64
N GLU A 307 -6.84 22.35 -0.73
CA GLU A 307 -6.16 21.85 0.48
C GLU A 307 -5.04 20.86 0.12
N ASN A 308 -5.31 19.94 -0.81
CA ASN A 308 -4.26 19.03 -1.32
C ASN A 308 -3.11 19.81 -1.96
N PHE A 309 -3.40 20.93 -2.62
CA PHE A 309 -2.35 21.78 -3.17
C PHE A 309 -1.53 22.46 -2.08
N ARG A 310 -2.15 23.03 -1.04
CA ARG A 310 -1.43 23.62 0.10
C ARG A 310 -0.53 22.59 0.80
N GLU A 311 -0.98 21.36 0.94
CA GLU A 311 -0.17 20.26 1.47
C GLU A 311 1.07 19.95 0.61
N PHE A 312 1.01 20.18 -0.70
CA PHE A 312 2.16 20.06 -1.60
C PHE A 312 3.12 21.24 -1.48
N ILE A 313 2.59 22.47 -1.37
CA ILE A 313 3.41 23.66 -1.13
C ILE A 313 4.16 23.53 0.19
N ALA A 314 3.47 23.18 1.28
CA ALA A 314 4.09 22.95 2.59
C ALA A 314 5.18 21.88 2.52
N PHE A 315 4.93 20.78 1.79
CA PHE A 315 5.96 19.76 1.56
C PHE A 315 7.21 20.33 0.86
N LEU A 316 7.07 21.22 -0.12
CA LEU A 316 8.21 21.82 -0.82
C LEU A 316 8.96 22.81 0.09
N GLU A 317 8.24 23.62 0.86
CA GLU A 317 8.80 24.58 1.82
C GLU A 317 9.56 23.88 2.96
N ASP A 318 8.98 22.82 3.54
CA ASP A 318 9.62 21.99 4.58
C ASP A 318 10.92 21.34 4.09
N ASN A 319 11.02 21.12 2.78
CA ASN A 319 12.21 20.58 2.13
C ASN A 319 13.11 21.68 1.51
N VAL A 320 12.89 22.94 1.88
CA VAL A 320 13.74 24.10 1.52
C VAL A 320 13.85 24.30 0.01
N VAL A 321 12.77 24.03 -0.74
CA VAL A 321 12.67 24.41 -2.15
C VAL A 321 12.35 25.90 -2.24
N ASP A 322 13.10 26.65 -3.04
CA ASP A 322 12.80 28.06 -3.30
C ASP A 322 11.55 28.17 -4.20
N LEU A 323 10.48 28.78 -3.67
CA LEU A 323 9.22 28.98 -4.36
C LEU A 323 9.02 30.43 -4.85
N ALA A 324 9.94 31.35 -4.57
CA ALA A 324 9.75 32.79 -4.84
C ALA A 324 9.47 33.09 -6.32
N ASN A 325 10.08 32.32 -7.22
CA ASN A 325 9.95 32.46 -8.67
C ASN A 325 9.14 31.33 -9.33
N VAL A 326 8.51 30.45 -8.53
CA VAL A 326 7.73 29.34 -9.07
C VAL A 326 6.37 29.85 -9.54
N LYS A 327 6.08 29.68 -10.83
CA LYS A 327 4.80 30.05 -11.41
C LYS A 327 3.71 29.05 -11.02
N VAL A 328 2.82 29.46 -10.13
CA VAL A 328 1.60 28.71 -9.83
C VAL A 328 0.56 29.01 -10.92
N CYS A 329 0.15 28.00 -11.65
CA CYS A 329 -0.81 28.13 -12.73
C CYS A 329 -2.13 27.45 -12.36
N THR A 330 -3.19 28.25 -12.28
CA THR A 330 -4.57 27.79 -12.03
C THR A 330 -5.32 27.47 -13.31
#